data_AF-A0A525VW28-F1
#
_entry.id   AF-A0A525VW28-F1
#
_cell.length_a   1.000
_cell.length_b   1.000
_cell.length_c   1.000
_cell.angle_alpha   90.00
_cell.angle_beta   90.00
_cell.angle_gamma   90.00
#
_symmetry.space_group_name_H-M   'P 1'
#
loop_
_entity.id
_entity.type
_entity.pdbx_description
1 polymer ?
#
loop_
_entity_poly.entity_id
_entity_poly.type
_entity_poly.pdbx_seq_one_letter_code
_entity_poly.pdbx_strand_id
1 'polypeptide(L)'
;MGNQKGNKEREGFADAINRAAFGNERVLLRRRGRAVAAVIPIDDLRLLEALEDRVDLLDARAALAQANKKGAQSFDAILKDLGL
;
A
#
# COMPACT_ATOMS: atom_id res chain seq x y z
N MET A 1 -16.51 -35.21 17.59
CA MET A 1 -15.86 -34.07 18.26
C MET A 1 -15.47 -33.06 17.19
N GLY A 2 -16.06 -31.87 17.28
CA GLY A 2 -16.09 -30.86 16.21
C GLY A 2 -14.74 -30.21 15.89
N ASN A 3 -14.67 -29.69 14.68
CA ASN A 3 -13.50 -29.22 13.95
C ASN A 3 -12.79 -28.03 14.66
N GLN A 4 -11.65 -28.27 15.33
CA GLN A 4 -10.83 -27.26 16.05
C GLN A 4 -10.00 -26.32 15.13
N LYS A 5 -10.17 -26.34 13.81
CA LYS A 5 -9.36 -25.52 12.90
C LYS A 5 -9.79 -24.04 12.81
N GLY A 6 -11.03 -23.71 13.19
CA GLY A 6 -11.56 -22.35 13.06
C GLY A 6 -11.13 -21.34 14.13
N ASN A 7 -10.73 -21.80 15.32
CA ASN A 7 -10.43 -20.90 16.44
C ASN A 7 -8.99 -20.36 16.40
N LYS A 8 -8.02 -21.22 16.04
CA LYS A 8 -6.58 -20.88 16.03
C LYS A 8 -6.20 -19.80 15.01
N GLU A 9 -6.89 -19.77 13.87
CA GLU A 9 -6.65 -18.77 12.81
C GLU A 9 -7.28 -17.41 13.15
N ARG A 10 -8.44 -17.40 13.81
CA ARG A 10 -9.10 -16.18 14.29
C ARG A 10 -8.33 -15.56 15.48
N GLU A 11 -7.82 -16.40 16.38
CA GLU A 11 -6.97 -15.99 17.50
C GLU A 11 -5.69 -15.29 16.99
N GLY A 12 -5.06 -15.79 15.93
CA GLY A 12 -3.87 -15.17 15.35
C GLY A 12 -4.12 -13.81 14.68
N PHE A 13 -5.29 -13.59 14.09
CA PHE A 13 -5.62 -12.31 13.46
C PHE A 13 -5.93 -11.22 14.49
N ALA A 14 -6.70 -11.55 15.54
CA ALA A 14 -6.97 -10.61 16.63
C ALA A 14 -5.69 -10.21 17.37
N ASP A 15 -4.79 -11.17 17.61
CA ASP A 15 -3.46 -10.89 18.19
C ASP A 15 -2.63 -9.94 17.32
N ALA A 16 -2.59 -10.18 16.00
CA ALA A 16 -1.90 -9.30 15.06
C ALA A 16 -2.43 -7.86 15.10
N ILE A 17 -3.76 -7.68 15.19
CA ILE A 17 -4.37 -6.36 15.34
C ILE A 17 -3.97 -5.72 16.67
N ASN A 18 -4.05 -6.44 17.79
CA ASN A 18 -3.70 -5.89 19.10
C ASN A 18 -2.23 -5.47 19.17
N ARG A 19 -1.32 -6.30 18.63
CA ARG A 19 0.11 -5.99 18.56
C ARG A 19 0.39 -4.75 17.70
N ALA A 20 -0.33 -4.57 16.61
CA ALA A 20 -0.20 -3.35 15.80
C ALA A 20 -0.79 -2.11 16.49
N ALA A 21 -2.00 -2.24 17.04
CA ALA A 21 -2.73 -1.11 17.63
C ALA A 21 -2.13 -0.61 18.96
N PHE A 22 -1.62 -1.53 19.78
CA PHE A 22 -1.15 -1.20 21.14
C PHE A 22 0.35 -1.46 21.34
N GLY A 23 0.93 -2.40 20.59
CA GLY A 23 2.36 -2.73 20.67
C GLY A 23 3.24 -1.95 19.69
N ASN A 24 2.65 -1.17 18.78
CA ASN A 24 3.36 -0.53 17.65
C ASN A 24 4.16 -1.52 16.78
N GLU A 25 3.70 -2.76 16.70
CA GLU A 25 4.38 -3.82 15.94
C GLU A 25 3.84 -3.95 14.50
N ARG A 26 4.72 -4.32 13.57
CA ARG A 26 4.35 -4.68 12.19
C ARG A 26 4.33 -6.19 12.05
N VAL A 27 3.18 -6.76 11.70
CA VAL A 27 2.98 -8.22 11.64
C VAL A 27 2.77 -8.67 10.20
N LEU A 28 3.61 -9.57 9.71
CA LEU A 28 3.49 -10.15 8.36
C LEU A 28 2.52 -11.33 8.37
N LEU A 29 1.51 -11.27 7.50
CA LEU A 29 0.61 -12.38 7.23
C LEU A 29 1.19 -13.23 6.09
N ARG A 30 1.41 -14.51 6.36
CA ARG A 30 2.02 -15.46 5.41
C ARG A 30 1.04 -16.50 4.91
N ARG A 31 1.09 -16.79 3.61
CA ARG A 31 0.38 -17.91 2.98
C ARG A 31 1.40 -18.80 2.29
N ARG A 32 1.42 -20.09 2.65
CA ARG A 32 2.41 -21.08 2.13
C ARG A 32 3.86 -20.59 2.28
N GLY A 33 4.20 -20.01 3.43
CA GLY A 33 5.53 -19.49 3.73
C GLY A 33 5.85 -18.11 3.13
N ARG A 34 5.07 -17.61 2.16
CA ARG A 34 5.28 -16.30 1.54
C ARG A 34 4.47 -15.20 2.24
N ALA A 35 5.08 -14.05 2.52
CA ALA A 35 4.35 -12.88 3.00
C ALA A 35 3.42 -12.34 1.89
N VAL A 36 2.15 -12.09 2.24
CA VAL A 36 1.10 -11.65 1.30
C VAL A 36 0.37 -10.40 1.75
N ALA A 37 0.39 -10.09 3.04
CA ALA A 37 -0.19 -8.89 3.62
C ALA A 37 0.53 -8.55 4.93
N ALA A 38 0.27 -7.37 5.47
CA ALA A 38 0.76 -6.95 6.78
C ALA A 38 -0.34 -6.24 7.57
N VAL A 39 -0.29 -6.36 8.89
CA VAL A 39 -1.02 -5.51 9.82
C VAL A 39 0.00 -4.56 10.44
N ILE A 40 -0.24 -3.27 10.34
CA ILE A 40 0.68 -2.21 10.80
C ILE A 40 -0.06 -1.21 11.68
N PRO A 41 0.65 -0.45 12.54
CA PRO A 41 0.08 0.67 13.27
C PRO A 41 -0.53 1.69 12.31
N ILE A 42 -1.60 2.37 12.74
CA ILE A 42 -2.29 3.36 11.89
C ILE A 42 -1.37 4.53 11.51
N ASP A 43 -0.44 4.90 12.37
CA ASP A 43 0.49 6.01 12.11
C ASP A 43 1.56 5.63 11.08
N ASP A 44 1.92 4.34 10.98
CA ASP A 44 2.80 3.86 9.91
C ASP A 44 2.10 3.94 8.56
N LEU A 45 0.80 3.59 8.49
CA LEU A 45 0.02 3.75 7.26
C LEU A 45 -0.02 5.22 6.83
N ARG A 46 -0.36 6.13 7.76
CA ARG A 46 -0.39 7.57 7.49
C ARG A 46 0.97 8.12 7.05
N LEU A 47 2.06 7.61 7.62
CA LEU A 47 3.41 7.99 7.22
C LEU A 47 3.71 7.54 5.79
N LEU A 48 3.34 6.31 5.42
CA LEU A 48 3.50 5.81 4.07
C LEU A 48 2.70 6.65 3.08
N GLU A 49 1.42 6.91 3.36
CA GLU A 49 0.55 7.76 2.52
C GLU A 49 1.14 9.17 2.36
N ALA A 50 1.62 9.79 3.44
CA ALA A 50 2.24 11.12 3.37
C ALA A 50 3.55 11.15 2.56
N LEU A 51 4.31 10.05 2.56
CA LEU A 51 5.50 9.92 1.74
C LEU A 51 5.14 9.74 0.25
N GLU A 52 4.13 8.94 -0.04
CA GLU A 52 3.58 8.77 -1.40
C GLU A 52 3.08 10.10 -1.96
N ASP A 53 2.23 10.82 -1.21
CA ASP A 53 1.73 12.15 -1.59
C ASP A 53 2.86 13.14 -1.91
N ARG A 54 3.95 13.09 -1.13
CA ARG A 54 5.11 13.96 -1.34
C ARG A 54 5.82 13.62 -2.65
N VAL A 55 5.98 12.34 -2.96
CA VAL A 55 6.62 11.88 -4.21
C VAL A 55 5.74 12.25 -5.41
N ASP A 56 4.44 11.97 -5.33
CA ASP A 56 3.48 12.31 -6.38
C ASP A 56 3.46 13.82 -6.68
N LEU A 57 3.51 14.65 -5.64
CA LEU A 57 3.58 16.11 -5.80
C LEU A 57 4.87 16.56 -6.50
N LEU A 58 6.01 15.91 -6.21
CA LEU A 58 7.28 16.21 -6.88
C LEU A 58 7.21 15.83 -8.36
N ASP A 59 6.68 14.65 -8.67
CA ASP A 59 6.54 14.16 -10.03
C ASP A 59 5.56 15.02 -10.84
N ALA A 60 4.43 15.40 -10.27
CA ALA A 60 3.47 16.31 -10.89
C ALA A 60 4.10 17.67 -11.21
N ARG A 61 4.89 18.24 -10.29
CA ARG A 61 5.61 19.50 -10.52
C ARG A 61 6.65 19.37 -11.63
N ALA A 62 7.39 18.26 -11.67
CA ALA A 62 8.37 17.99 -12.72
C ALA A 62 7.69 17.86 -14.09
N ALA A 63 6.59 17.11 -14.17
CA ALA A 63 5.80 16.94 -15.39
C ALA A 63 5.24 18.26 -15.90
N LEU A 64 4.67 19.09 -15.02
CA LEU A 64 4.19 20.44 -15.37
C LEU A 64 5.33 21.33 -15.89
N ALA A 65 6.49 21.32 -15.23
CA ALA A 65 7.65 22.09 -15.67
C ALA A 65 8.17 21.62 -17.05
N GLN A 66 8.15 20.32 -17.33
CA GLN A 66 8.51 19.76 -18.63
C GLN A 66 7.49 20.16 -19.70
N ALA A 67 6.20 20.03 -19.43
CA ALA A 67 5.13 20.40 -20.34
C ALA A 67 5.18 21.88 -20.72
N ASN A 68 5.42 22.77 -19.75
CA ASN A 68 5.59 24.20 -20.01
C ASN A 68 6.80 24.51 -20.90
N LYS A 69 7.86 23.69 -20.85
CA LYS A 69 9.09 23.90 -21.65
C LYS A 69 9.04 23.25 -23.03
N LYS A 70 8.45 22.06 -23.15
CA LYS A 70 8.55 21.19 -24.34
C LYS A 70 7.19 20.86 -24.98
N GLY A 71 6.09 21.33 -24.41
CA GLY A 71 4.74 20.88 -24.73
C GLY A 71 4.37 19.57 -24.00
N ALA A 72 3.07 19.35 -23.83
CA ALA A 72 2.52 18.08 -23.33
C ALA A 72 2.14 17.15 -24.49
N GLN A 73 2.20 15.85 -24.27
CA GLN A 73 1.62 14.88 -25.22
C GLN A 73 0.09 14.99 -25.20
N SER A 74 -0.55 14.74 -26.36
CA SER A 74 -2.00 14.67 -26.42
C SER A 74 -2.50 13.41 -25.69
N PHE A 75 -3.72 13.48 -25.17
CA PHE A 75 -4.36 12.34 -24.50
C PHE A 75 -4.48 11.12 -25.43
N ASP A 76 -4.83 11.34 -26.70
CA ASP A 76 -4.90 10.27 -27.73
C ASP A 76 -3.55 9.57 -27.94
N ALA A 77 -2.44 10.32 -27.92
CA ALA A 77 -1.11 9.73 -28.06
C ALA A 77 -0.76 8.87 -26.83
N ILE A 78 -1.10 9.34 -25.63
CA ILE A 78 -0.87 8.60 -24.38
C ILE A 78 -1.68 7.30 -24.35
N LEU A 79 -2.96 7.33 -24.74
CA LEU A 79 -3.80 6.14 -24.80
C LEU A 79 -3.21 5.10 -25.77
N LYS A 80 -2.81 5.54 -26.96
CA LYS A 80 -2.16 4.69 -27.96
C LYS A 80 -0.88 4.06 -27.43
N ASP A 81 -0.03 4.81 -26.73
CA ASP A 81 1.23 4.31 -26.15
C ASP A 81 0.99 3.29 -25.03
N LEU A 82 -0.10 3.45 -24.27
CA LEU A 82 -0.51 2.53 -23.20
C LEU A 82 -1.30 1.31 -23.70
N GLY A 83 -1.65 1.26 -25.00
CA GLY A 83 -2.48 0.21 -25.57
C GLY A 83 -3.91 0.20 -25.04
N LEU A 84 -4.43 1.38 -24.65
CA LEU A 84 -5.79 1.61 -24.16
C LEU A 84 -6.69 2.21 -25.23
#